data_AF-A0A363NQA5-F1
#
_entry.id   AF-A0A363NQA5-F1
#
_cell.length_a   1.000
_cell.length_b   1.000
_cell.length_c   1.000
_cell.angle_alpha   90.00
_cell.angle_beta   90.00
_cell.angle_gamma   90.00
#
_symmetry.space_group_name_H-M   'P 1'
#
loop_
_entity.id
_entity.type
_entity.pdbx_description
1 polymer ?
#
loop_
_entity_poly.entity_id
_entity_poly.type
_entity_poly.pdbx_seq_one_letter_code
_entity_poly.pdbx_strand_id
1 'polypeptide(L)'
;MSFLVFLKSFLFIWDKEINSKFDKYIYQVTGGTIEMGVIETIKRQEREKGVQKSKIEGKREEAIAIALEFKKMGLPIVDIAKGTGLFIEEIEQL
;
A
#
# COMPACT_ATOMS: atom_id res chain seq x y z
N MET A 1 -20.42 -23.63 13.48
CA MET A 1 -20.05 -22.25 13.11
C MET A 1 -20.62 -21.32 14.17
N SER A 2 -19.81 -20.55 14.89
CA SER A 2 -20.30 -19.66 15.97
C SER A 2 -20.97 -18.41 15.40
N PHE A 3 -22.06 -17.93 16.01
CA PHE A 3 -22.78 -16.72 15.62
C PHE A 3 -21.87 -15.48 15.53
N LEU A 4 -20.83 -15.41 16.36
CA LEU A 4 -19.85 -14.32 16.34
C LEU A 4 -18.99 -14.32 15.07
N VAL A 5 -18.70 -15.49 14.50
CA VAL A 5 -17.98 -15.62 13.22
C VAL A 5 -18.87 -15.13 12.08
N PHE A 6 -20.17 -15.44 12.13
CA PHE A 6 -21.15 -14.92 11.16
C PHE A 6 -21.20 -13.39 11.20
N LEU A 7 -21.35 -12.79 12.39
CA LEU A 7 -21.38 -11.33 12.52
C LEU A 7 -20.11 -10.68 11.96
N LYS A 8 -18.91 -11.18 12.32
CA LYS A 8 -17.67 -10.58 11.83
C LYS A 8 -17.43 -10.79 10.32
N SER A 9 -17.95 -11.88 9.76
CA SER A 9 -17.76 -12.18 8.33
C SER A 9 -18.71 -11.43 7.41
N PHE A 10 -19.92 -11.12 7.88
CA PHE A 10 -21.02 -10.63 7.04
C PHE A 10 -21.62 -9.28 7.47
N LEU A 11 -21.36 -8.79 8.69
CA LEU A 11 -21.84 -7.48 9.12
C LEU A 11 -20.88 -6.39 8.65
N PHE A 12 -21.40 -5.47 7.84
CA PHE A 12 -20.68 -4.26 7.45
C PHE A 12 -21.15 -3.09 8.32
N ILE A 13 -20.24 -2.55 9.13
CA ILE A 13 -20.49 -1.34 9.92
C ILE A 13 -19.81 -0.17 9.20
N TRP A 14 -20.62 0.75 8.66
CA TRP A 14 -20.11 1.90 7.91
C TRP A 14 -19.42 2.93 8.82
N ASP A 15 -19.99 3.14 10.02
CA ASP A 15 -19.44 4.07 10.99
C ASP A 15 -18.13 3.54 11.59
N LYS A 16 -17.07 4.35 11.46
CA LYS A 16 -15.72 3.97 11.88
C LYS A 16 -15.60 3.75 13.39
N GLU A 17 -16.27 4.56 14.19
CA GLU A 17 -16.20 4.48 15.64
C GLU A 17 -16.94 3.24 16.14
N ILE A 18 -18.13 2.98 15.61
CA ILE A 18 -18.91 1.77 15.93
C ILE A 18 -18.13 0.52 15.49
N ASN A 19 -17.52 0.53 14.30
CA ASN A 19 -16.72 -0.59 13.82
C ASN A 19 -15.53 -0.89 14.75
N SER A 20 -14.82 0.14 15.20
CA SER A 20 -13.70 -0.04 16.14
C SER A 20 -14.14 -0.59 17.51
N LYS A 21 -15.28 -0.14 18.02
CA LYS A 21 -15.86 -0.68 19.27
C LYS A 21 -16.28 -2.14 19.11
N PHE A 22 -16.91 -2.47 17.98
CA PHE A 22 -17.31 -3.83 17.64
C PHE A 22 -16.09 -4.77 17.54
N ASP A 23 -15.04 -4.36 16.82
CA ASP A 23 -13.82 -5.18 16.67
C ASP A 23 -13.14 -5.44 18.03
N LYS A 24 -13.06 -4.42 18.89
CA LYS A 24 -12.52 -4.56 20.25
C LYS A 24 -13.35 -5.52 21.09
N TYR A 25 -14.68 -5.42 21.03
CA TYR A 25 -15.58 -6.30 21.75
C TYR A 25 -15.42 -7.75 21.28
N ILE A 26 -15.41 -7.98 19.96
CA ILE A 26 -15.19 -9.32 19.40
C ILE A 26 -13.84 -9.87 19.84
N TYR A 27 -12.76 -9.08 19.81
CA TYR A 27 -11.45 -9.50 20.31
C TYR A 27 -11.49 -9.90 21.79
N GLN A 28 -12.13 -9.09 22.64
CA GLN A 28 -12.26 -9.36 24.08
C GLN A 28 -13.01 -10.66 24.36
N VAL A 29 -14.17 -10.87 23.74
CA VAL A 29 -15.02 -12.04 24.03
C VAL A 29 -14.52 -13.33 23.38
N THR A 30 -13.64 -13.23 22.37
CA THR A 30 -13.10 -14.39 21.66
C THR A 30 -11.65 -14.70 22.02
N GLY A 31 -11.00 -13.84 22.81
CA GLY A 31 -9.57 -13.94 23.08
C GLY A 31 -8.70 -13.87 21.82
N GLY A 32 -9.18 -13.17 20.78
CA GLY A 32 -8.49 -13.07 19.50
C GLY A 32 -8.59 -14.32 18.61
N THR A 33 -9.40 -15.33 18.96
CA THR A 33 -9.54 -16.55 18.15
C THR A 33 -10.39 -16.37 16.89
N ILE A 34 -11.15 -15.26 16.79
CA ILE A 34 -11.87 -14.90 15.56
C ILE A 34 -11.02 -13.91 14.76
N GLU A 35 -10.37 -14.43 13.72
CA GLU A 35 -9.63 -13.64 12.73
C GLU A 35 -10.53 -12.65 11.96
N MET A 36 -9.91 -11.74 11.20
CA MET A 36 -10.61 -10.77 10.36
C MET A 36 -11.64 -11.45 9.46
N GLY A 37 -12.83 -10.87 9.35
CA GLY A 37 -13.84 -11.34 8.40
C GLY A 37 -13.33 -11.25 6.96
N VAL A 38 -13.94 -11.98 6.04
CA VAL A 38 -13.56 -11.97 4.60
C VAL A 38 -13.51 -10.55 4.05
N ILE A 39 -14.49 -9.72 4.38
CA ILE A 39 -14.59 -8.31 3.95
C ILE A 39 -13.43 -7.47 4.49
N GLU A 40 -13.07 -7.66 5.75
CA GLU A 40 -11.99 -6.91 6.39
C GLU A 40 -10.62 -7.32 5.84
N THR A 41 -10.45 -8.62 5.57
CA THR A 41 -9.27 -9.16 4.88
C THR A 41 -9.12 -8.57 3.48
N ILE A 42 -10.20 -8.49 2.70
CA ILE A 42 -10.19 -7.85 1.37
C ILE A 42 -9.80 -6.37 1.48
N LYS A 43 -10.45 -5.61 2.37
CA LYS A 43 -10.11 -4.19 2.59
C LYS A 43 -8.66 -3.99 3.04
N ARG A 44 -8.13 -4.87 3.88
CA ARG A 44 -6.72 -4.84 4.29
C ARG A 44 -5.80 -5.07 3.09
N GLN A 45 -6.08 -6.08 2.27
CA GLN A 45 -5.30 -6.35 1.05
C GLN A 45 -5.35 -5.18 0.06
N GLU A 46 -6.50 -4.53 -0.12
CA GLU A 46 -6.63 -3.34 -0.97
C GLU A 46 -5.78 -2.18 -0.46
N ARG A 47 -5.79 -1.91 0.86
CA ARG A 47 -4.93 -0.88 1.46
C ARG A 47 -3.45 -1.21 1.30
N GLU A 48 -3.05 -2.44 1.55
CA GLU A 48 -1.65 -2.88 1.40
C GLU A 48 -1.17 -2.78 -0.06
N LYS A 49 -2.02 -3.14 -1.03
CA LYS A 49 -1.74 -2.94 -2.47
C LYS A 49 -1.64 -1.46 -2.83
N GLY A 50 -2.54 -0.62 -2.30
CA GLY A 50 -2.50 0.83 -2.52
C GLY A 50 -1.22 1.48 -1.99
N VAL A 51 -0.81 1.13 -0.77
CA VAL A 51 0.44 1.62 -0.15
C VAL A 51 1.69 1.14 -0.90
N GLN A 52 1.70 -0.11 -1.38
CA GLN A 52 2.81 -0.60 -2.19
C GLN A 52 2.89 0.14 -3.54
N LYS A 53 1.76 0.34 -4.21
CA LYS A 53 1.71 1.07 -5.48
C LYS A 53 2.20 2.51 -5.33
N SER A 54 1.73 3.24 -4.31
CA SER A 54 2.16 4.62 -4.09
C SER A 54 3.65 4.73 -3.73
N LYS A 55 4.20 3.77 -2.98
CA LYS A 55 5.63 3.74 -2.67
C LYS A 55 6.50 3.45 -3.91
N ILE A 56 6.02 2.62 -4.83
CA ILE A 56 6.72 2.33 -6.08
C ILE A 56 6.64 3.54 -7.02
N GLU A 57 5.47 4.16 -7.16
CA GLU A 57 5.28 5.37 -7.96
C GLU A 57 6.15 6.52 -7.45
N GLY A 58 6.14 6.79 -6.14
CA GLY A 58 6.99 7.84 -5.55
C GLY A 58 8.48 7.62 -5.77
N LYS A 59 8.97 6.38 -5.64
CA LYS A 59 10.38 6.06 -5.94
C LYS A 59 10.73 6.27 -7.42
N ARG A 60 9.79 5.99 -8.33
CA ARG A 60 10.01 6.19 -9.76
C ARG A 60 10.01 7.68 -10.11
N GLU A 61 9.10 8.46 -9.54
CA GLU A 61 9.07 9.92 -9.68
C GLU A 61 10.35 10.57 -9.14
N GLU A 62 10.83 10.14 -7.98
CA GLU A 62 12.11 10.58 -7.42
C GLU A 62 13.29 10.25 -8.36
N ALA A 63 13.35 9.03 -8.89
CA ALA A 63 14.41 8.64 -9.84
C ALA A 63 14.40 9.50 -11.11
N ILE A 64 13.23 9.82 -11.63
CA ILE A 64 13.05 10.70 -12.80
C ILE A 64 13.50 12.14 -12.48
N ALA A 65 13.11 12.68 -11.33
CA ALA A 65 13.51 14.02 -10.92
C ALA A 65 15.04 14.13 -10.76
N ILE A 66 15.67 13.13 -10.16
CA ILE A 66 17.14 13.07 -10.01
C ILE A 66 17.81 12.97 -11.38
N ALA A 67 17.28 12.13 -12.29
CA ALA A 67 17.83 11.99 -13.64
C ALA A 67 17.77 13.30 -14.44
N LEU A 68 16.68 14.05 -14.33
CA LEU A 68 16.52 15.36 -14.96
C LEU A 68 17.57 16.36 -14.44
N GLU A 69 17.79 16.41 -13.13
CA GLU A 69 18.81 17.29 -12.55
C GLU A 69 20.22 16.90 -12.99
N PHE A 70 20.56 15.61 -13.02
CA PHE A 70 21.87 15.17 -13.51
C PHE A 70 22.05 15.45 -15.01
N LYS A 71 20.99 15.34 -15.82
CA LYS A 71 21.02 15.70 -17.23
C LYS A 71 21.28 17.20 -17.42
N LYS A 72 20.63 18.07 -16.63
CA LYS A 72 20.90 19.52 -16.61
C LYS A 72 22.34 19.85 -16.20
N MET A 73 22.94 19.06 -15.31
CA MET A 73 24.35 19.20 -14.90
C MET A 73 25.33 18.65 -15.94
N GLY A 74 24.85 18.03 -17.03
CA GLY A 74 25.69 17.51 -18.11
C GLY A 74 26.38 16.18 -17.81
N LEU A 75 25.86 15.39 -16.86
CA LEU A 75 26.42 14.07 -16.57
C LEU A 75 26.21 13.12 -17.76
N PRO A 76 27.14 12.18 -18.01
CA PRO A 76 26.96 11.15 -19.03
C PRO A 76 25.71 10.29 -18.73
N ILE A 77 24.90 10.03 -19.75
CA ILE A 77 23.64 9.28 -19.63
C ILE A 77 23.85 7.91 -18.98
N VAL A 78 24.97 7.25 -19.27
CA VAL A 78 25.34 5.95 -18.69
C VAL A 78 25.52 6.02 -17.17
N ASP A 79 26.08 7.13 -16.67
CA ASP A 79 26.29 7.33 -15.23
C ASP A 79 24.99 7.74 -14.53
N ILE A 80 24.14 8.50 -15.22
CA ILE A 80 22.77 8.80 -14.75
C ILE A 80 21.98 7.50 -14.61
N ALA A 81 22.00 6.63 -15.61
CA ALA A 81 21.32 5.33 -15.59
C ALA A 81 21.77 4.47 -14.41
N LYS A 82 23.08 4.41 -14.15
CA LYS A 82 23.63 3.70 -12.97
C LYS A 82 23.19 4.32 -11.65
N GLY A 83 23.11 5.65 -11.57
CA GLY A 83 22.78 6.38 -10.35
C GLY A 83 21.29 6.37 -9.98
N THR A 84 20.40 6.34 -10.99
CA THR A 84 18.95 6.39 -10.78
C THR A 84 18.26 5.05 -10.96
N GLY A 85 18.93 4.09 -11.62
CA GLY A 85 18.35 2.78 -11.96
C GLY A 85 17.32 2.84 -13.09
N LEU A 86 17.22 3.98 -13.80
CA LEU A 86 16.40 4.12 -15.00
C LEU A 86 17.10 3.52 -16.22
N PHE A 87 16.33 3.11 -17.22
CA PHE A 87 16.89 2.70 -18.50
C PHE A 87 17.47 3.89 -19.26
N ILE A 88 18.47 3.63 -20.08
CA ILE A 88 19.16 4.67 -20.87
C ILE A 88 18.16 5.34 -21.82
N GLU A 89 17.28 4.55 -22.44
CA GLU A 89 16.23 5.02 -23.34
C GLU A 89 15.22 5.93 -22.63
N GLU A 90 14.91 5.63 -21.35
CA GLU A 90 14.06 6.51 -20.54
C GLU A 90 14.75 7.86 -20.30
N ILE A 91 16.04 7.87 -19.96
CA ILE A 91 16.80 9.10 -19.69
C ILE A 91 17.02 9.94 -20.96
N GLU A 92 17.15 9.30 -22.13
CA GLU A 92 17.22 10.00 -23.41
C GLU A 92 15.94 10.78 -23.70
N GLN A 93 14.77 10.22 -23.32
CA GLN A 93 13.45 10.80 -23.53
C GLN A 93 13.04 11.86 -22.49
N LEU A 94 13.74 11.94 -21.35
CA LEU A 94 13.53 12.97 -20.31
C LEU A 94 13.97 14.38 -20.75
#